data_AF-X1MGP3-F1
#
_entry.id   AF-X1MGP3-F1
#
_cell.length_a   1.000
_cell.length_b   1.000
_cell.length_c   1.000
_cell.angle_alpha   90.00
_cell.angle_beta   90.00
_cell.angle_gamma   90.00
#
_symmetry.space_group_name_H-M   'P 1'
#
loop_
_entity.id
_entity.type
_entity.pdbx_description
1 polymer ?
#
loop_
_entity_poly.entity_id
_entity_poly.type
_entity_poly.pdbx_seq_one_letter_code
_entity_poly.pdbx_strand_id
1 'polypeptide(L)'
;MVSKSRVLVSILVIAALGAGAYVTRDRWWTNGLGVAAQNAAAPSGGQSDTGRRGGSRRGGGQSLGPTPVLVTDAKSADVPVYIDGVGSVRPLNSVVVRSQVSGKLAAIEFQEGQDVKAGDVLARIDDAIYKAQLDQATAKKAQDQALLANSKLDLERYTKLAQTNAGTQQQADTQRALVAQYEAQIKSDEAAIESAQATLNYTVIRAPIDGRTGIRNVDIGNIVSTSDAT
;
A
#
# COMPACT_ATOMS: atom_id res chain seq x y z
N MET A 1 -6.98 40.66 16.87
CA MET A 1 -6.78 40.58 18.34
C MET A 1 -7.45 39.33 18.86
N VAL A 2 -6.70 38.23 18.96
CA VAL A 2 -7.15 36.96 19.57
C VAL A 2 -6.21 36.69 20.74
N SER A 3 -6.79 36.37 21.90
CA SER A 3 -6.23 36.66 23.22
C SER A 3 -5.09 35.73 23.63
N LYS A 4 -4.02 36.34 24.17
CA LYS A 4 -2.85 35.70 24.81
C LYS A 4 -3.21 34.76 25.99
N SER A 5 -4.47 34.78 26.45
CA SER A 5 -4.98 33.98 27.57
C SER A 5 -5.17 32.49 27.20
N ARG A 6 -5.51 32.16 25.95
CA ARG A 6 -5.75 30.75 25.55
C ARG A 6 -4.47 29.94 25.34
N VAL A 7 -3.35 30.61 25.06
CA VAL A 7 -2.03 29.98 24.89
C VAL A 7 -1.39 29.64 26.23
N LEU A 8 -1.62 30.46 27.27
CA LEU A 8 -1.10 30.19 28.61
C LEU A 8 -1.82 29.01 29.30
N VAL A 9 -3.12 28.83 29.04
CA VAL A 9 -3.88 27.70 29.61
C VAL A 9 -3.48 26.37 28.98
N SER A 10 -3.12 26.33 27.70
CA SER A 10 -2.67 25.10 27.03
C SER A 10 -1.28 24.65 27.47
N ILE A 11 -0.35 25.58 27.75
CA ILE A 11 0.98 25.26 28.27
C ILE A 11 0.91 24.70 29.70
N LEU A 12 -0.01 25.19 30.54
CA LEU A 12 -0.20 24.71 31.91
C LEU A 12 -0.80 23.29 31.97
N VAL A 13 -1.67 22.94 31.01
CA VAL A 13 -2.26 21.57 30.91
C VAL A 13 -1.23 20.54 30.44
N ILE A 14 -0.30 20.92 29.56
CA ILE A 14 0.78 20.03 29.11
C ILE A 14 1.82 19.80 30.22
N ALA A 15 2.10 20.81 31.05
CA ALA A 15 2.99 20.65 32.21
C ALA A 15 2.37 19.76 33.32
N ALA A 16 1.04 19.82 33.52
CA ALA A 16 0.35 18.97 34.50
C ALA A 16 0.31 17.49 34.08
N LEU A 17 0.26 17.19 32.77
CA LEU A 17 0.33 15.82 32.26
C LEU A 17 1.76 15.24 32.28
N GLY A 18 2.80 16.10 32.24
CA GLY A 18 4.19 15.67 32.40
C GLY A 18 4.57 15.30 33.85
N ALA A 19 3.98 15.96 34.85
CA ALA A 19 4.29 15.71 36.27
C ALA A 19 3.63 14.42 36.82
N GLY A 20 2.46 14.03 36.30
CA GLY A 20 1.75 12.81 36.73
C GLY A 20 2.45 11.51 36.32
N ALA A 21 3.26 11.53 35.25
CA ALA A 21 3.97 10.36 34.74
C ALA A 21 5.32 10.09 35.46
N TYR A 22 5.84 11.05 36.24
CA TYR A 22 7.15 10.92 36.88
C TYR A 22 7.08 10.32 38.31
N VAL A 23 5.91 10.36 38.96
CA VAL A 23 5.75 9.94 40.37
C VAL A 23 5.25 8.49 40.53
N THR A 24 4.85 7.82 39.45
CA THR A 24 4.28 6.45 39.51
C THR A 24 5.23 5.34 39.05
N ARG A 25 6.49 5.63 38.74
CA ARG A 25 7.46 4.65 38.22
C ARG A 25 8.06 3.71 39.29
N ASP A 26 8.05 4.08 40.57
CA ASP A 26 8.78 3.32 41.61
C ASP A 26 7.91 2.34 42.42
N ARG A 27 6.63 2.12 42.04
CA ARG A 27 5.74 1.17 42.74
C ARG A 27 5.38 -0.10 41.96
N TRP A 28 5.89 -0.27 40.74
CA TRP A 28 5.53 -1.39 39.87
C TRP A 28 6.63 -2.47 39.71
N TRP A 29 7.70 -2.43 40.50
CA TRP A 29 8.86 -3.34 40.35
C TRP A 29 9.14 -4.26 41.56
N THR A 30 8.24 -4.32 42.55
CA THR A 30 8.46 -5.14 43.76
C THR A 30 7.38 -6.19 44.04
N ASN A 31 6.65 -6.65 43.02
CA ASN A 31 5.75 -7.80 43.16
C ASN A 31 5.74 -8.63 41.87
N GLY A 32 6.64 -9.60 41.80
CA GLY A 32 6.61 -10.59 40.73
C GLY A 32 7.99 -11.14 40.44
N LEU A 33 8.42 -12.10 41.24
CA LEU A 33 9.13 -13.32 40.82
C LEU A 33 9.45 -14.11 42.10
N GLY A 34 8.55 -15.02 42.45
CA GLY A 34 8.82 -16.07 43.40
C GLY A 34 9.74 -17.12 42.79
N VAL A 35 10.72 -17.58 43.57
CA VAL A 35 11.34 -18.89 43.38
C VAL A 35 11.07 -19.69 44.65
N ALA A 36 10.33 -20.78 44.47
CA ALA A 36 9.94 -21.73 45.48
C ALA A 36 11.16 -22.49 46.01
N ALA A 37 11.45 -22.35 47.31
CA ALA A 37 12.29 -23.30 48.02
C ALA A 37 11.40 -24.46 48.49
N GLN A 38 11.35 -25.52 47.69
CA GLN A 38 10.71 -26.78 48.06
C GLN A 38 11.57 -27.52 49.08
N ASN A 39 10.88 -27.96 50.13
CA ASN A 39 11.37 -28.81 51.21
C ASN A 39 12.00 -30.11 50.66
N ALA A 40 13.25 -30.36 51.01
CA ALA A 40 13.82 -31.70 50.99
C ALA A 40 13.92 -32.21 52.43
N ALA A 41 12.89 -32.99 52.83
CA ALA A 41 12.92 -33.79 54.04
C ALA A 41 13.87 -34.99 53.82
N ALA A 42 14.80 -35.20 54.74
CA ALA A 42 15.56 -36.44 54.86
C ALA A 42 14.96 -37.32 55.99
N PRO A 43 14.96 -38.65 55.86
CA PRO A 43 14.18 -39.54 56.69
C PRO A 43 14.81 -39.84 58.06
N SER A 44 13.92 -40.25 58.97
CA SER A 44 14.13 -40.75 60.32
C SER A 44 14.87 -42.09 60.39
N GLY A 45 15.77 -42.18 61.37
CA GLY A 45 16.34 -43.40 61.96
C GLY A 45 17.64 -43.01 62.65
N GLY A 46 17.88 -43.14 63.96
CA GLY A 46 17.28 -43.98 64.99
C GLY A 46 18.43 -44.69 65.70
N GLN A 47 19.01 -44.09 66.77
CA GLN A 47 19.64 -44.87 67.84
C GLN A 47 19.91 -43.99 69.07
N SER A 48 19.24 -44.33 70.17
CA SER A 48 19.63 -44.02 71.53
C SER A 48 20.87 -44.83 71.92
N ASP A 49 21.89 -44.21 72.50
CA ASP A 49 22.44 -44.73 73.75
C ASP A 49 23.20 -43.67 74.58
N THR A 50 23.09 -43.90 75.87
CA THR A 50 23.54 -43.20 77.06
C THR A 50 25.05 -43.10 77.25
N GLY A 51 25.52 -42.07 77.98
CA GLY A 51 26.93 -42.08 78.43
C GLY A 51 27.58 -40.80 78.97
N ARG A 52 27.03 -40.22 80.04
CA ARG A 52 27.71 -39.60 81.21
C ARG A 52 29.20 -39.13 81.15
N ARG A 53 29.37 -37.94 81.79
CA ARG A 53 30.56 -37.34 82.46
C ARG A 53 31.54 -36.63 81.52
N GLY A 54 31.99 -35.39 81.73
CA GLY A 54 31.86 -34.42 82.81
C GLY A 54 32.96 -33.35 82.65
N GLY A 55 32.80 -32.18 83.29
CA GLY A 55 33.94 -31.38 83.74
C GLY A 55 34.38 -30.16 82.92
N SER A 56 34.03 -28.99 83.45
CA SER A 56 34.85 -27.78 83.62
C SER A 56 35.36 -26.94 82.43
N ARG A 57 34.75 -25.74 82.36
CA ARG A 57 35.33 -24.39 82.52
C ARG A 57 36.44 -23.87 81.57
N ARG A 58 36.10 -22.69 81.01
CA ARG A 58 36.91 -21.49 80.72
C ARG A 58 37.85 -21.50 79.48
N GLY A 59 37.39 -20.77 78.46
CA GLY A 59 38.09 -19.57 77.94
C GLY A 59 39.11 -19.76 76.82
N GLY A 60 38.86 -19.06 75.69
CA GLY A 60 39.93 -18.54 74.81
C GLY A 60 39.90 -19.00 73.34
N GLY A 61 39.63 -18.05 72.44
CA GLY A 61 40.37 -17.89 71.17
C GLY A 61 40.17 -18.88 70.01
N GLN A 62 39.32 -18.49 69.06
CA GLN A 62 39.54 -18.54 67.59
C GLN A 62 40.06 -19.85 66.93
N SER A 63 39.19 -20.51 66.16
CA SER A 63 39.50 -20.91 64.78
C SER A 63 38.21 -21.08 63.96
N LEU A 64 37.93 -20.16 63.03
CA LEU A 64 37.00 -20.45 61.93
C LEU A 64 37.71 -21.40 60.97
N GLY A 65 37.24 -22.65 60.88
CA GLY A 65 37.67 -23.57 59.83
C GLY A 65 37.18 -23.09 58.45
N PRO A 66 37.89 -23.43 57.36
CA PRO A 66 37.56 -22.92 56.03
C PRO A 66 36.19 -23.43 55.56
N THR A 67 35.35 -22.49 55.13
CA THR A 67 34.02 -22.77 54.58
C THR A 67 34.17 -23.35 53.16
N PRO A 68 33.63 -24.55 52.87
CA PRO A 68 33.69 -25.12 51.54
C PRO A 68 32.87 -24.27 50.56
N VAL A 69 33.46 -23.96 49.39
CA VAL A 69 32.83 -23.21 48.30
C VAL A 69 32.86 -24.03 47.01
N LEU A 70 31.76 -23.98 46.27
CA LEU A 70 31.64 -24.62 44.97
C LEU A 70 32.41 -23.79 43.93
N VAL A 71 33.34 -24.41 43.20
CA VAL A 71 34.12 -23.76 42.14
C VAL A 71 33.93 -24.45 40.80
N THR A 72 34.02 -23.69 39.71
CA THR A 72 33.99 -24.17 38.33
C THR A 72 35.01 -23.39 37.49
N ASP A 73 35.62 -24.03 36.50
CA ASP A 73 36.58 -23.41 35.60
C ASP A 73 35.89 -22.47 34.60
N ALA A 74 36.40 -21.24 34.45
CA ALA A 74 35.91 -20.29 33.46
C ALA A 74 36.38 -20.70 32.06
N LYS A 75 35.46 -20.76 31.09
CA LYS A 75 35.76 -21.04 29.68
C LYS A 75 35.30 -19.86 28.83
N SER A 76 36.20 -19.33 28.00
CA SER A 76 35.83 -18.37 26.98
C SER A 76 35.10 -19.10 25.85
N ALA A 77 33.89 -18.64 25.55
CA ALA A 77 33.11 -19.06 24.40
C ALA A 77 32.66 -17.80 23.65
N ASP A 78 32.49 -17.91 22.34
CA ASP A 78 31.97 -16.82 21.53
C ASP A 78 30.46 -16.70 21.79
N VAL A 79 30.04 -15.56 22.36
CA VAL A 79 28.63 -15.30 22.72
C VAL A 79 28.12 -14.17 21.85
N PRO A 80 27.09 -14.40 21.02
CA PRO A 80 26.54 -13.33 20.20
C PRO A 80 25.94 -12.23 21.10
N VAL A 81 26.39 -11.00 20.89
CA VAL A 81 25.84 -9.82 21.55
C VAL A 81 24.69 -9.30 20.69
N TYR A 82 23.46 -9.47 21.17
CA TYR A 82 22.27 -8.91 20.54
C TYR A 82 22.08 -7.46 21.01
N ILE A 83 21.86 -6.54 20.07
CA ILE A 83 21.48 -5.16 20.36
C ILE A 83 20.02 -5.02 19.94
N ASP A 84 19.14 -4.89 20.93
CA ASP A 84 17.72 -4.66 20.68
C ASP A 84 17.50 -3.16 20.42
N GLY A 85 16.99 -2.85 19.24
CA GLY A 85 16.68 -1.48 18.82
C GLY A 85 15.24 -1.41 18.29
N VAL A 86 14.50 -0.39 18.70
CA VAL A 86 13.16 -0.12 18.16
C VAL A 86 13.31 0.63 16.84
N GLY A 87 12.91 0.01 15.74
CA GLY A 87 12.84 0.61 14.41
C GLY A 87 11.41 0.62 13.89
N SER A 88 11.13 1.52 12.94
CA SER A 88 9.89 1.47 12.16
C SER A 88 10.22 1.08 10.72
N VAL A 89 9.42 0.19 10.13
CA VAL A 89 9.56 -0.21 8.74
C VAL A 89 8.56 0.58 7.90
N ARG A 90 9.01 1.11 6.76
CA ARG A 90 8.16 1.78 5.77
C ARG A 90 8.26 1.03 4.44
N PRO A 91 7.18 0.98 3.64
CA PRO A 91 7.25 0.42 2.30
C PRO A 91 8.23 1.23 1.44
N LEU A 92 8.94 0.54 0.54
CA LEU A 92 9.87 1.17 -0.39
C LEU A 92 9.13 2.12 -1.36
N ASN A 93 8.01 1.66 -1.90
CA ASN A 93 7.10 2.44 -2.75
C ASN A 93 5.66 2.26 -2.28
N SER A 94 4.88 3.33 -2.25
CA SER A 94 3.45 3.31 -1.96
C SER A 94 2.71 4.18 -2.97
N VAL A 95 1.71 3.59 -3.64
CA VAL A 95 0.92 4.28 -4.67
C VAL A 95 -0.55 4.16 -4.31
N VAL A 96 -1.22 5.30 -4.21
CA VAL A 96 -2.68 5.36 -4.06
C VAL A 96 -3.28 5.26 -5.46
N VAL A 97 -3.98 4.18 -5.73
CA VAL A 97 -4.65 3.97 -7.02
C VAL A 97 -5.92 4.83 -7.03
N ARG A 98 -6.12 5.58 -8.11
CA ARG A 98 -7.30 6.43 -8.30
C ARG A 98 -7.95 6.13 -9.64
N SER A 99 -9.26 6.25 -9.70
CA SER A 99 -9.99 6.21 -10.97
C SER A 99 -9.62 7.44 -11.81
N GLN A 100 -9.20 7.23 -13.06
CA GLN A 100 -8.96 8.34 -13.99
C GLN A 100 -10.27 8.83 -14.61
N VAL A 101 -11.28 7.97 -14.67
CA VAL A 101 -12.62 8.24 -15.22
C VAL A 101 -13.69 8.04 -14.17
N SER A 102 -14.79 8.78 -14.28
CA SER A 102 -15.90 8.72 -13.33
C SER A 102 -16.94 7.70 -13.76
N GLY A 103 -17.44 6.90 -12.84
CA GLY A 103 -18.51 5.95 -13.13
C GLY A 103 -18.88 5.09 -11.94
N LYS A 104 -19.90 4.25 -12.11
CA LYS A 104 -20.25 3.26 -11.09
C LYS A 104 -19.26 2.10 -11.12
N LEU A 105 -18.85 1.64 -9.95
CA LEU A 105 -17.94 0.51 -9.83
C LEU A 105 -18.71 -0.79 -10.08
N ALA A 106 -18.33 -1.50 -11.16
CA ALA A 106 -19.00 -2.71 -11.62
C ALA A 106 -18.49 -3.96 -10.90
N ALA A 107 -17.18 -4.07 -10.69
CA ALA A 107 -16.56 -5.22 -10.04
C ALA A 107 -15.24 -4.87 -9.34
N ILE A 108 -14.91 -5.64 -8.31
CA ILE A 108 -13.63 -5.59 -7.60
C ILE A 108 -13.02 -6.99 -7.69
N GLU A 109 -11.81 -7.07 -8.24
CA GLU A 109 -11.14 -8.33 -8.60
C GLU A 109 -9.94 -8.64 -7.70
N PHE A 110 -9.74 -7.89 -6.62
CA PHE A 110 -8.69 -8.15 -5.62
C PHE A 110 -9.25 -8.35 -4.21
N GLN A 111 -8.49 -9.07 -3.39
CA GLN A 111 -8.72 -9.20 -1.95
C GLN A 111 -7.75 -8.30 -1.17
N GLU A 112 -8.19 -7.73 -0.06
CA GLU A 112 -7.34 -6.89 0.80
C GLU A 112 -6.16 -7.69 1.34
N GLY A 113 -4.96 -7.12 1.26
CA GLY A 113 -3.72 -7.80 1.68
C GLY A 113 -3.20 -8.86 0.71
N GLN A 114 -3.80 -9.00 -0.47
CA GLN A 114 -3.33 -9.88 -1.54
C GLN A 114 -2.05 -9.32 -2.18
N ASP A 115 -1.14 -10.21 -2.57
CA ASP A 115 0.02 -9.84 -3.38
C ASP A 115 -0.41 -9.78 -4.87
N VAL A 116 -0.23 -8.62 -5.49
CA VAL A 116 -0.60 -8.33 -6.88
C VAL A 116 0.63 -7.95 -7.69
N LYS A 117 0.57 -8.21 -9.00
CA LYS A 117 1.60 -7.82 -9.95
C LYS A 117 1.21 -6.57 -10.72
N ALA A 118 2.19 -5.87 -11.27
CA ALA A 118 1.97 -4.75 -12.16
C ALA A 118 1.12 -5.22 -13.36
N GLY A 119 0.03 -4.49 -13.64
CA GLY A 119 -0.92 -4.80 -14.70
C GLY A 119 -2.13 -5.62 -14.28
N ASP A 120 -2.13 -6.20 -13.07
CA ASP A 120 -3.28 -6.96 -12.55
C ASP A 120 -4.49 -6.05 -12.39
N VAL A 121 -5.68 -6.58 -12.72
CA VAL A 121 -6.94 -5.82 -12.62
C VAL A 121 -7.38 -5.79 -11.16
N LEU A 122 -7.56 -4.58 -10.64
CA LEU A 122 -8.02 -4.34 -9.28
C LEU A 122 -9.53 -4.08 -9.27
N ALA A 123 -10.02 -3.21 -10.15
CA ALA A 123 -11.43 -2.88 -10.23
C ALA A 123 -11.86 -2.55 -11.66
N ARG A 124 -13.14 -2.70 -11.93
CA ARG A 124 -13.77 -2.30 -13.19
C ARG A 124 -14.88 -1.31 -12.94
N ILE A 125 -14.89 -0.26 -13.75
CA ILE A 125 -15.98 0.71 -13.84
C ILE A 125 -16.93 0.25 -14.95
N ASP A 126 -18.22 0.57 -14.84
CA ASP A 126 -19.17 0.32 -15.94
C ASP A 126 -18.71 1.05 -17.22
N ASP A 127 -18.55 0.26 -18.28
CA ASP A 127 -17.99 0.67 -19.55
C ASP A 127 -19.05 1.04 -20.59
N ALA A 128 -20.35 0.88 -20.28
CA ALA A 128 -21.43 1.01 -21.27
C ALA A 128 -21.40 2.35 -22.02
N ILE A 129 -21.20 3.47 -21.31
CA ILE A 129 -21.14 4.81 -21.91
C ILE A 129 -19.86 4.99 -22.73
N TYR A 130 -18.73 4.49 -22.23
CA TYR A 130 -17.43 4.60 -22.90
C TYR A 130 -17.36 3.75 -24.16
N LYS A 131 -17.95 2.56 -24.13
CA LYS A 131 -18.09 1.70 -25.29
C LYS A 131 -18.99 2.33 -26.35
N ALA A 132 -20.13 2.91 -25.95
CA ALA A 132 -21.00 3.63 -26.88
C ALA A 132 -20.29 4.83 -27.54
N GLN A 133 -19.42 5.54 -26.81
CA GLN A 133 -18.61 6.62 -27.37
C GLN A 133 -17.58 6.11 -28.41
N LEU A 134 -16.93 4.98 -28.13
CA LEU A 134 -16.03 4.33 -29.10
C LEU A 134 -16.78 3.87 -30.35
N ASP A 135 -17.95 3.27 -30.17
CA ASP A 135 -18.80 2.81 -31.27
C ASP A 135 -19.28 4.00 -32.12
N GLN A 136 -19.65 5.13 -31.49
CA GLN A 136 -20.02 6.36 -32.19
C GLN A 136 -18.84 6.92 -33.02
N ALA A 137 -17.64 6.98 -32.45
CA ALA A 137 -16.44 7.44 -33.17
C ALA A 137 -16.10 6.52 -34.36
N THR A 138 -16.24 5.21 -34.16
CA THR A 138 -16.02 4.19 -35.21
C THR A 138 -17.04 4.33 -36.34
N ALA A 139 -18.32 4.54 -36.01
CA ALA A 139 -19.37 4.78 -36.99
C ALA A 139 -19.13 6.05 -37.80
N LYS A 140 -18.65 7.11 -37.15
CA LYS A 140 -18.30 8.37 -37.83
C LYS A 140 -17.15 8.18 -38.82
N LYS A 141 -16.08 7.48 -38.43
CA LYS A 141 -14.99 7.11 -39.35
C LYS A 141 -15.52 6.32 -40.55
N ALA A 142 -16.43 5.37 -40.34
CA ALA A 142 -17.02 4.58 -41.42
C ALA A 142 -17.84 5.44 -42.39
N GLN A 143 -18.60 6.42 -41.88
CA GLN A 143 -19.31 7.40 -42.70
C GLN A 143 -18.33 8.22 -43.56
N ASP A 144 -17.27 8.75 -42.96
CA ASP A 144 -16.30 9.60 -43.66
C ASP A 144 -15.44 8.79 -44.65
N GLN A 145 -15.19 7.51 -44.37
CA GLN A 145 -14.61 6.56 -45.33
C GLN A 145 -15.51 6.36 -46.56
N ALA A 146 -16.83 6.27 -46.39
CA ALA A 146 -17.75 6.16 -47.51
C ALA A 146 -17.78 7.45 -48.36
N LEU A 147 -17.72 8.62 -47.72
CA LEU A 147 -17.64 9.92 -48.41
C LEU A 147 -16.34 10.06 -49.21
N LEU A 148 -15.21 9.62 -48.63
CA LEU A 148 -13.93 9.56 -49.32
C LEU A 148 -13.96 8.62 -50.52
N ALA A 149 -14.55 7.43 -50.36
CA ALA A 149 -14.64 6.46 -51.45
C ALA A 149 -15.44 7.04 -52.63
N ASN A 150 -16.57 7.70 -52.36
CA ASN A 150 -17.35 8.39 -53.39
C ASN A 150 -16.53 9.52 -54.05
N SER A 151 -15.87 10.35 -53.24
CA SER A 151 -15.06 11.47 -53.74
C SER A 151 -13.89 11.02 -54.60
N LYS A 152 -13.30 9.85 -54.34
CA LYS A 152 -12.25 9.23 -55.15
C LYS A 152 -12.77 8.77 -56.51
N LEU A 153 -13.97 8.18 -56.56
CA LEU A 153 -14.61 7.80 -57.82
C LEU A 153 -14.92 9.02 -58.68
N ASP A 154 -15.39 10.11 -58.07
CA ASP A 154 -15.62 11.36 -58.78
C ASP A 154 -14.31 11.98 -59.27
N LEU A 155 -13.24 11.97 -58.47
CA LEU A 155 -11.93 12.46 -58.89
C LEU A 155 -11.43 11.68 -60.11
N GLU A 156 -11.54 10.37 -60.11
CA GLU A 156 -11.15 9.52 -61.24
C GLU A 156 -11.95 9.90 -62.50
N ARG A 157 -13.26 10.12 -62.35
CA ARG A 157 -14.14 10.52 -63.45
C ARG A 157 -13.77 11.88 -64.03
N TYR A 158 -13.62 12.90 -63.18
CA TYR A 158 -13.24 14.26 -63.62
C TYR A 158 -11.83 14.30 -64.20
N THR A 159 -10.90 13.51 -63.67
CA THR A 159 -9.54 13.41 -64.22
C THR A 159 -9.56 12.83 -65.63
N LYS A 160 -10.36 11.78 -65.90
CA LYS A 160 -10.54 11.21 -67.24
C LYS A 160 -11.18 12.23 -68.20
N LEU A 161 -12.22 12.94 -67.77
CA LEU A 161 -12.89 13.95 -68.60
C LEU A 161 -11.98 15.14 -68.93
N ALA A 162 -11.13 15.57 -67.99
CA ALA A 162 -10.15 16.63 -68.21
C ALA A 162 -9.08 16.22 -69.24
N GLN A 163 -8.67 14.93 -69.26
CA GLN A 163 -7.72 14.41 -70.26
C GLN A 163 -8.31 14.36 -71.66
N THR A 164 -9.62 14.11 -71.79
CA THR A 164 -10.33 14.07 -73.09
C THR A 164 -10.88 15.44 -73.51
N ASN A 165 -10.46 16.54 -72.86
CA ASN A 165 -10.97 17.91 -73.07
C ASN A 165 -12.51 18.05 -72.94
N ALA A 166 -13.16 17.10 -72.26
CA ALA A 166 -14.61 17.07 -72.03
C ALA A 166 -15.00 17.65 -70.67
N GLY A 167 -14.03 18.01 -69.82
CA GLY A 167 -14.21 18.63 -68.51
C GLY A 167 -13.17 19.72 -68.23
N THR A 168 -13.38 20.53 -67.19
CA THR A 168 -12.46 21.61 -66.82
C THR A 168 -11.42 21.12 -65.81
N GLN A 169 -10.16 21.59 -65.93
CA GLN A 169 -9.12 21.26 -64.96
C GLN A 169 -9.47 21.75 -63.53
N GLN A 170 -10.15 22.90 -63.44
CA GLN A 170 -10.64 23.44 -62.17
C GLN A 170 -11.55 22.45 -61.41
N GLN A 171 -12.41 21.70 -62.11
CA GLN A 171 -13.26 20.68 -61.47
C GLN A 171 -12.43 19.52 -60.93
N ALA A 172 -11.45 19.03 -61.68
CA ALA A 172 -10.56 17.97 -61.23
C ALA A 172 -9.72 18.40 -60.01
N ASP A 173 -9.23 19.65 -60.00
CA ASP A 173 -8.47 20.19 -58.88
C ASP A 173 -9.34 20.40 -57.63
N THR A 174 -10.59 20.86 -57.81
CA THR A 174 -11.57 20.99 -56.72
C THR A 174 -11.85 19.62 -56.09
N GLN A 175 -12.05 18.59 -56.93
CA GLN A 175 -12.29 17.24 -56.44
C GLN A 175 -11.05 16.63 -55.76
N ARG A 176 -9.84 16.97 -56.23
CA ARG A 176 -8.59 16.55 -55.58
C ARG A 176 -8.47 17.16 -54.18
N ALA A 177 -8.84 18.44 -54.04
CA ALA A 177 -8.88 19.10 -52.74
C ALA A 177 -9.90 18.45 -51.79
N LEU A 178 -11.08 18.06 -52.29
CA LEU A 178 -12.09 17.33 -51.50
C LEU A 178 -11.59 15.96 -51.03
N VAL A 179 -10.91 15.20 -51.88
CA VAL A 179 -10.29 13.93 -51.47
C VAL A 179 -9.26 14.16 -50.36
N ALA A 180 -8.38 15.15 -50.52
CA ALA A 180 -7.40 15.50 -49.49
C ALA A 180 -8.06 15.94 -48.16
N GLN A 181 -9.18 16.66 -48.24
CA GLN A 181 -9.97 17.06 -47.08
C GLN A 181 -10.54 15.84 -46.35
N TYR A 182 -11.17 14.90 -47.06
CA TYR A 182 -11.71 13.69 -46.43
C TYR A 182 -10.61 12.75 -45.92
N GLU A 183 -9.44 12.70 -46.57
CA GLU A 183 -8.27 11.98 -46.03
C GLU A 183 -7.80 12.57 -44.71
N ALA A 184 -7.77 13.90 -44.60
CA ALA A 184 -7.47 14.57 -43.33
C ALA A 184 -8.57 14.34 -42.28
N GLN A 185 -9.84 14.28 -42.70
CA GLN A 185 -10.97 14.01 -41.82
C GLN A 185 -10.87 12.60 -41.20
N ILE A 186 -10.56 11.58 -42.00
CA ILE A 186 -10.36 10.21 -41.49
C ILE A 186 -9.25 10.16 -40.43
N LYS A 187 -8.13 10.88 -40.64
CA LYS A 187 -7.05 10.97 -39.64
C LYS A 187 -7.51 11.61 -38.33
N SER A 188 -8.40 12.60 -38.43
CA SER A 188 -9.02 13.23 -37.26
C SER A 188 -9.93 12.25 -36.51
N ASP A 189 -10.73 11.46 -37.24
CA ASP A 189 -11.60 10.46 -36.62
C ASP A 189 -10.80 9.28 -36.02
N GLU A 190 -9.66 8.92 -36.63
CA GLU A 190 -8.72 7.95 -36.05
C GLU A 190 -8.18 8.42 -34.70
N ALA A 191 -7.77 9.68 -34.60
CA ALA A 191 -7.36 10.27 -33.32
C ALA A 191 -8.51 10.30 -32.31
N ALA A 192 -9.75 10.54 -32.76
CA ALA A 192 -10.93 10.48 -31.90
C ALA A 192 -11.22 9.06 -31.38
N ILE A 193 -11.05 8.04 -32.22
CA ILE A 193 -11.17 6.62 -31.82
C ILE A 193 -10.08 6.27 -30.80
N GLU A 194 -8.82 6.67 -31.03
CA GLU A 194 -7.72 6.41 -30.10
C GLU A 194 -7.98 7.06 -28.73
N SER A 195 -8.49 8.30 -28.72
CA SER A 195 -8.89 8.99 -27.50
C SER A 195 -10.03 8.28 -26.75
N ALA A 196 -11.07 7.84 -27.48
CA ALA A 196 -12.17 7.08 -26.90
C ALA A 196 -11.71 5.71 -26.35
N GLN A 197 -10.79 5.06 -27.05
CA GLN A 197 -10.21 3.78 -26.64
C GLN A 197 -9.31 3.92 -25.41
N ALA A 198 -8.51 4.98 -25.32
CA ALA A 198 -7.74 5.29 -24.12
C ALA A 198 -8.67 5.50 -22.91
N THR A 199 -9.75 6.25 -23.11
CA THR A 199 -10.76 6.49 -22.07
C THR A 199 -11.45 5.19 -21.65
N LEU A 200 -11.78 4.30 -22.59
CA LEU A 200 -12.32 2.98 -22.32
C LEU A 200 -11.31 2.11 -21.54
N ASN A 201 -10.02 2.16 -21.87
CA ASN A 201 -9.00 1.41 -21.14
C ASN A 201 -8.87 1.87 -19.67
N TYR A 202 -9.13 3.15 -19.40
CA TYR A 202 -9.13 3.68 -18.04
C TYR A 202 -10.32 3.24 -17.17
N THR A 203 -11.35 2.60 -17.75
CA THR A 203 -12.42 1.96 -16.96
C THR A 203 -11.92 0.73 -16.20
N VAL A 204 -10.81 0.14 -16.66
CA VAL A 204 -10.14 -0.98 -16.00
C VAL A 204 -8.99 -0.46 -15.16
N ILE A 205 -9.18 -0.46 -13.85
CA ILE A 205 -8.18 -0.01 -12.89
C ILE A 205 -7.17 -1.14 -12.68
N ARG A 206 -5.91 -0.88 -13.03
CA ARG A 206 -4.80 -1.86 -12.92
C ARG A 206 -3.78 -1.43 -11.88
N ALA A 207 -3.07 -2.40 -11.31
CA ALA A 207 -1.95 -2.15 -10.41
C ALA A 207 -0.78 -1.52 -11.19
N PRO A 208 -0.25 -0.35 -10.77
CA PRO A 208 0.87 0.30 -11.45
C PRO A 208 2.23 -0.32 -11.08
N ILE A 209 2.31 -1.02 -9.94
CA ILE A 209 3.52 -1.67 -9.41
C ILE A 209 3.14 -3.02 -8.80
N ASP A 210 4.12 -3.92 -8.71
CA ASP A 210 3.99 -5.13 -7.91
C ASP A 210 4.01 -4.79 -6.40
N GLY A 211 3.17 -5.44 -5.61
CA GLY A 211 3.13 -5.21 -4.18
C GLY A 211 1.94 -5.86 -3.48
N ARG A 212 1.74 -5.48 -2.21
CA ARG A 212 0.60 -5.95 -1.43
C ARG A 212 -0.51 -4.90 -1.42
N THR A 213 -1.74 -5.33 -1.66
CA THR A 213 -2.90 -4.43 -1.69
C THR A 213 -3.22 -3.91 -0.28
N GLY A 214 -3.67 -2.66 -0.24
CA GLY A 214 -4.17 -2.04 0.98
C GLY A 214 -5.62 -2.40 1.29
N ILE A 215 -6.22 -1.61 2.18
CA ILE A 215 -7.64 -1.68 2.51
C ILE A 215 -8.44 -1.06 1.37
N ARG A 216 -9.59 -1.64 1.06
CA ARG A 216 -10.51 -1.11 0.07
C ARG A 216 -11.30 0.06 0.66
N ASN A 217 -11.24 1.24 0.02
CA ASN A 217 -12.01 2.40 0.48
C ASN A 217 -13.41 2.51 -0.16
N VAL A 218 -13.70 1.72 -1.20
CA VAL A 218 -14.94 1.80 -1.99
C VAL A 218 -15.55 0.43 -2.27
N ASP A 219 -16.87 0.30 -2.14
CA ASP A 219 -17.60 -0.93 -2.41
C ASP A 219 -18.20 -0.97 -3.82
N ILE A 220 -18.55 -2.17 -4.28
CA ILE A 220 -19.26 -2.39 -5.55
C ILE A 220 -20.56 -1.59 -5.55
N GLY A 221 -20.84 -0.90 -6.65
CA GLY A 221 -22.02 -0.03 -6.79
C GLY A 221 -21.81 1.42 -6.37
N ASN A 222 -20.71 1.74 -5.67
CA ASN A 222 -20.36 3.13 -5.39
C ASN A 222 -19.97 3.86 -6.69
N ILE A 223 -20.27 5.15 -6.74
CA ILE A 223 -19.81 6.03 -7.82
C ILE A 223 -18.42 6.51 -7.43
N VAL A 224 -17.44 6.24 -8.27
CA VAL A 224 -16.09 6.77 -8.15
C VAL A 224 -15.96 7.96 -9.10
N SER A 225 -15.33 9.03 -8.61
CA SER A 225 -15.00 10.20 -9.42
C SER A 225 -13.48 10.37 -9.52
N THR A 226 -13.01 11.09 -10.54
CA THR A 226 -11.57 11.36 -10.72
C THR A 226 -10.90 12.06 -9.52
N SER A 227 -11.68 12.66 -8.62
CA SER A 227 -11.20 13.27 -7.38
C SER A 227 -11.04 12.31 -6.20
N ASP A 228 -11.63 11.12 -6.24
CA ASP A 228 -11.68 10.21 -5.09
C ASP A 228 -10.45 9.31 -5.01
N ALA A 229 -9.98 9.06 -3.79
CA ALA A 229 -8.96 8.04 -3.50
C ALA A 229 -9.65 6.71 -3.23
N THR A 230 -9.25 5.65 -3.94
CA THR A 230 -9.84 4.30 -3.83
C THR A 230 -8.87 3.33 -3.19
#